data_AF-A0A969WAQ3-F1
#
_entry.id   AF-A0A969WAQ3-F1
#
_cell.length_a   1.000
_cell.length_b   1.000
_cell.length_c   1.000
_cell.angle_alpha   90.00
_cell.angle_beta   90.00
_cell.angle_gamma   90.00
#
_symmetry.space_group_name_H-M   'P 1'
#
loop_
_entity.id
_entity.type
_entity.pdbx_description
1 polymer ?
#
loop_
_entity_poly.entity_id
_entity_poly.type
_entity_poly.pdbx_seq_one_letter_code
_entity_poly.pdbx_strand_id
1 'polypeptide(L)'
;MLLSAVRPSRLLRLSILPAALLLGACQSKLEADIGVSTPPATIESLNISVPYVDFKDTDSDVHSFDADDDSTFDILEYLNDDDDDNDDDVFKVFEDKSAKGDYASVRPRFDVSAGSLVTSTGAEYPLTLVSQPDYISYPLSVGKDDSETLLLTLELTFSLIDDTSNSGDYEFKPVIRVARSDTAGEIDGTISTSLVQASSCRDGRTVGTGVAAYLYSGSGITPTDYYKTDDVTNSNQPVAAAFVEYSSDDDAYAFKIRNVEPGTYTIAWTCQADSEDPETDDDLTFIESEDVTVSTSSTSTVSFTGSD
;
A
#
# COMPACT_ATOMS: atom_id res chain seq x y z
N MET A 1 68.91 49.90 51.69
CA MET A 1 68.01 49.70 52.84
C MET A 1 66.59 49.75 52.31
N LEU A 2 65.93 48.59 52.35
CA LEU A 2 64.48 48.33 52.34
C LEU A 2 63.51 49.02 51.34
N LEU A 3 62.71 48.12 50.75
CA LEU A 3 61.27 48.16 50.44
C LEU A 3 60.80 48.34 48.99
N SER A 4 60.38 47.19 48.49
CA SER A 4 59.42 46.88 47.43
C SER A 4 58.06 47.56 47.62
N ALA A 5 57.41 47.94 46.51
CA ALA A 5 55.95 48.06 46.41
C ALA A 5 55.50 47.80 44.96
N VAL A 6 54.42 47.04 44.81
CA VAL A 6 53.98 46.31 43.62
C VAL A 6 52.59 46.79 43.17
N ARG A 7 52.41 46.98 41.84
CA ARG A 7 51.20 46.86 40.98
C ARG A 7 50.08 47.93 41.07
N PRO A 8 49.33 48.21 39.96
CA PRO A 8 48.55 47.20 39.21
C PRO A 8 48.63 47.25 37.68
N SER A 9 48.77 46.07 37.08
CA SER A 9 48.54 45.79 35.67
C SER A 9 47.04 45.57 35.42
N ARG A 10 46.46 46.38 34.52
CA ARG A 10 45.08 46.25 34.06
C ARG A 10 44.89 44.91 33.35
N LEU A 11 44.00 44.07 33.87
CA LEU A 11 43.50 42.87 33.20
C LEU A 11 42.50 43.29 32.12
N LEU A 12 42.85 43.05 30.86
CA LEU A 12 41.95 43.15 29.72
C LEU A 12 40.98 41.97 29.81
N ARG A 13 39.68 42.23 30.07
CA ARG A 13 38.64 41.21 30.02
C ARG A 13 38.38 40.86 28.56
N LEU A 14 38.88 39.70 28.13
CA LEU A 14 38.53 39.10 26.86
C LEU A 14 37.19 38.36 27.05
N SER A 15 36.11 38.92 26.51
CA SER A 15 34.81 38.27 26.49
C SER A 15 34.86 37.08 25.54
N ILE A 16 34.87 35.86 26.09
CA ILE A 16 34.75 34.62 25.32
C ILE A 16 33.26 34.45 25.01
N LEU A 17 32.88 34.67 23.76
CA LEU A 17 31.57 34.29 23.22
C LEU A 17 31.56 32.75 23.10
N PRO A 18 30.65 32.02 23.74
CA PRO A 18 30.50 30.60 23.44
C PRO A 18 29.91 30.47 22.03
N ALA A 19 30.71 29.96 21.10
CA ALA A 19 30.20 29.44 19.85
C ALA A 19 29.36 28.21 20.18
N ALA A 20 28.04 28.35 20.18
CA ALA A 20 27.13 27.22 20.20
C ALA A 20 27.33 26.45 18.89
N LEU A 21 28.10 25.36 18.93
CA LEU A 21 28.01 24.34 17.90
C LEU A 21 26.59 23.79 17.96
N LEU A 22 25.76 24.14 16.98
CA LEU A 22 24.59 23.36 16.62
C LEU A 22 25.11 22.02 16.08
N LEU A 23 25.31 21.03 16.97
CA LEU A 23 25.39 19.65 16.53
C LEU A 23 24.01 19.29 15.99
N GLY A 24 23.83 19.36 14.67
CA GLY A 24 22.74 18.62 14.03
C GLY A 24 22.95 17.15 14.38
N ALA A 25 22.04 16.56 15.15
CA ALA A 25 22.11 15.16 15.48
C ALA A 25 21.84 14.37 14.20
N CYS A 26 22.89 13.78 13.64
CA CYS A 26 22.80 12.71 12.64
C CYS A 26 21.90 11.58 13.17
N GLN A 27 20.64 11.57 12.73
CA GLN A 27 19.58 10.68 13.20
C GLN A 27 19.00 9.92 12.00
N SER A 28 18.89 8.60 12.15
CA SER A 28 18.23 7.76 11.16
C SER A 28 16.72 7.85 11.32
N LYS A 29 15.97 7.48 10.29
CA LYS A 29 14.51 7.37 10.37
C LYS A 29 14.04 6.18 9.53
N LEU A 30 13.20 5.34 10.13
CA LEU A 30 12.43 4.31 9.45
C LEU A 30 10.95 4.55 9.73
N GLU A 31 10.16 4.58 8.68
CA GLU A 31 8.70 4.71 8.73
C GLU A 31 8.05 3.60 7.90
N ALA A 32 6.85 3.20 8.30
CA ALA A 32 5.95 2.46 7.44
C ALA A 32 4.55 3.04 7.52
N ASP A 33 3.98 3.27 6.36
CA ASP A 33 2.59 3.69 6.20
C ASP A 33 1.82 2.56 5.50
N ILE A 34 0.52 2.48 5.76
CA ILE A 34 -0.36 1.50 5.13
C ILE A 34 -1.42 2.17 4.26
N GLY A 35 -1.50 1.75 3.00
CA GLY A 35 -2.58 2.10 2.08
C GLY A 35 -3.40 0.87 1.73
N VAL A 36 -4.41 1.05 0.88
CA VAL A 36 -5.29 -0.03 0.41
C VAL A 36 -5.60 0.16 -1.07
N SER A 37 -5.90 -0.92 -1.78
CA SER A 37 -6.32 -0.87 -3.17
C SER A 37 -7.81 -0.58 -3.32
N THR A 38 -8.23 -0.05 -4.47
CA THR A 38 -9.62 0.35 -4.71
C THR A 38 -10.58 -0.85 -4.63
N PRO A 39 -11.54 -0.85 -3.69
CA PRO A 39 -12.48 -1.94 -3.47
C PRO A 39 -13.57 -1.97 -4.55
N PRO A 40 -14.31 -3.07 -4.68
CA PRO A 40 -15.61 -3.02 -5.36
C PRO A 40 -16.54 -2.02 -4.64
N ALA A 41 -17.36 -1.30 -5.41
CA ALA A 41 -18.33 -0.32 -4.87
C ALA A 41 -19.37 -0.88 -3.88
N THR A 42 -19.41 -2.20 -3.70
CA THR A 42 -20.24 -2.89 -2.70
C THR A 42 -19.64 -2.87 -1.29
N ILE A 43 -18.35 -2.53 -1.14
CA ILE A 43 -17.70 -2.35 0.16
C ILE A 43 -17.65 -0.85 0.46
N GLU A 44 -18.19 -0.47 1.62
CA GLU A 44 -18.26 0.92 2.08
C GLU A 44 -17.18 1.23 3.12
N SER A 45 -16.84 0.27 3.99
CA SER A 45 -15.87 0.44 5.07
C SER A 45 -15.15 -0.87 5.36
N LEU A 46 -13.86 -0.80 5.68
CA LEU A 46 -13.08 -1.92 6.22
C LEU A 46 -12.34 -1.48 7.49
N ASN A 47 -12.89 -1.88 8.63
CA ASN A 47 -12.38 -1.57 9.95
C ASN A 47 -11.37 -2.64 10.39
N ILE A 48 -10.09 -2.26 10.55
CA ILE A 48 -8.99 -3.15 10.96
C ILE A 48 -8.02 -2.42 11.89
N SER A 49 -7.14 -3.17 12.57
CA SER A 49 -6.01 -2.63 13.33
C SER A 49 -4.69 -3.22 12.83
N VAL A 50 -3.63 -2.40 12.85
CA VAL A 50 -2.26 -2.79 12.46
C VAL A 50 -1.31 -2.48 13.62
N PRO A 51 -1.27 -3.31 14.69
CA PRO A 51 -0.53 -2.98 15.91
C PRO A 51 1.00 -3.02 15.77
N TYR A 52 1.53 -3.72 14.76
CA TYR A 52 2.99 -3.84 14.56
C TYR A 52 3.37 -3.94 13.09
N VAL A 53 4.61 -3.56 12.78
CA VAL A 53 5.30 -3.95 11.55
C VAL A 53 6.57 -4.73 11.91
N ASP A 54 6.66 -5.96 11.42
CA ASP A 54 7.84 -6.81 11.58
C ASP A 54 8.81 -6.57 10.43
N PHE A 55 10.08 -6.34 10.74
CA PHE A 55 11.19 -6.40 9.80
C PHE A 55 12.11 -7.55 10.15
N LYS A 56 12.45 -8.40 9.18
CA LYS A 56 13.55 -9.37 9.34
C LYS A 56 14.82 -8.76 8.79
N ASP A 57 15.89 -8.83 9.56
CA ASP A 57 17.21 -8.46 9.08
C ASP A 57 17.84 -9.55 8.20
N THR A 58 19.04 -9.27 7.67
CA THR A 58 19.80 -10.21 6.84
C THR A 58 20.24 -11.47 7.58
N ASP A 59 20.27 -11.44 8.91
CA ASP A 59 20.55 -12.59 9.78
C ASP A 59 19.27 -13.35 10.19
N SER A 60 18.12 -12.93 9.67
CA SER A 60 16.77 -13.46 9.94
C SER A 60 16.23 -13.18 11.35
N ASP A 61 16.87 -12.29 12.12
CA ASP A 61 16.32 -11.80 13.38
C ASP A 61 15.15 -10.85 13.10
N VAL A 62 14.09 -10.99 13.90
CA VAL A 62 12.86 -10.18 13.75
C VAL A 62 12.93 -8.97 14.67
N HIS A 63 12.75 -7.79 14.07
CA HIS A 63 12.62 -6.49 14.72
C HIS A 63 11.17 -6.03 14.53
N SER A 64 10.39 -6.01 15.60
CA SER A 64 9.01 -5.52 15.58
C SER A 64 8.97 -4.06 16.02
N PHE A 65 8.30 -3.22 15.23
CA PHE A 65 8.03 -1.83 15.56
C PHE A 65 6.55 -1.71 15.92
N ASP A 66 6.28 -1.12 17.09
CA ASP A 66 4.93 -0.87 17.58
C ASP A 66 4.30 0.27 16.76
N ALA A 67 3.02 0.15 16.44
CA ALA A 67 2.28 1.25 15.84
C ALA A 67 2.13 2.41 16.84
N ASP A 68 2.12 3.64 16.33
CA ASP A 68 1.87 4.84 17.13
C ASP A 68 0.41 4.88 17.63
N ASP A 69 -0.51 4.27 16.87
CA ASP A 69 -1.91 4.01 17.22
C ASP A 69 -2.28 2.58 16.78
N ASP A 70 -2.75 1.77 17.73
CA ASP A 70 -3.16 0.38 17.52
C ASP A 70 -4.68 0.18 17.56
N SER A 71 -5.45 1.28 17.58
CA SER A 71 -6.91 1.21 17.53
C SER A 71 -7.42 0.74 16.16
N THR A 72 -8.65 0.24 16.14
CA THR A 72 -9.33 -0.07 14.88
C THR A 72 -9.65 1.23 14.14
N PHE A 73 -9.32 1.28 12.85
CA PHE A 73 -9.64 2.38 11.94
C PHE A 73 -10.23 1.83 10.64
N ASP A 74 -10.97 2.67 9.91
CA ASP A 74 -11.41 2.35 8.56
C ASP A 74 -10.28 2.63 7.57
N ILE A 75 -9.71 1.59 6.98
CA ILE A 75 -8.60 1.76 6.03
C ILE A 75 -9.05 2.42 4.73
N LEU A 76 -10.35 2.38 4.39
CA LEU A 76 -10.86 2.98 3.15
C LEU A 76 -10.92 4.51 3.23
N GLU A 77 -10.86 5.11 4.43
CA GLU A 77 -10.71 6.57 4.59
C GLU A 77 -9.41 7.09 3.93
N TYR A 78 -8.42 6.23 3.71
CA TYR A 78 -7.12 6.57 3.12
C TYR A 78 -7.03 6.28 1.61
N LEU A 79 -8.15 5.95 0.93
CA LEU A 79 -8.13 5.68 -0.52
C LEU A 79 -8.08 6.95 -1.38
N ASN A 80 -8.83 7.95 -0.94
CA ASN A 80 -9.04 9.21 -1.63
C ASN A 80 -9.42 10.24 -0.56
N ASP A 81 -8.41 10.82 0.09
CA ASP A 81 -8.69 11.96 0.96
C ASP A 81 -8.66 13.24 0.11
N ASP A 82 -9.84 13.73 -0.27
CA ASP A 82 -10.04 15.05 -0.86
C ASP A 82 -9.99 16.16 0.23
N ASP A 83 -9.82 15.82 1.52
CA ASP A 83 -9.70 16.81 2.59
C ASP A 83 -8.26 17.36 2.67
N ASP A 84 -8.12 18.65 2.32
CA ASP A 84 -6.93 19.51 2.40
C ASP A 84 -6.16 19.49 3.77
N ASP A 85 -6.63 18.74 4.78
CA ASP A 85 -6.08 18.70 6.13
C ASP A 85 -5.23 17.43 6.42
N ASN A 86 -5.38 16.35 5.63
CA ASN A 86 -4.58 15.12 5.73
C ASN A 86 -4.03 14.74 4.33
N ASP A 87 -2.88 15.28 3.98
CA ASP A 87 -2.22 15.16 2.66
C ASP A 87 -1.78 13.73 2.25
N ASP A 88 -2.14 12.69 3.00
CA ASP A 88 -1.58 11.34 2.83
C ASP A 88 -2.69 10.31 2.54
N ASP A 89 -2.73 9.75 1.32
CA ASP A 89 -3.53 8.58 0.90
C ASP A 89 -3.07 7.26 1.60
N VAL A 90 -2.58 7.37 2.83
CA VAL A 90 -2.04 6.28 3.66
C VAL A 90 -2.21 6.59 5.14
N PHE A 91 -2.40 5.55 5.94
CA PHE A 91 -2.36 5.61 7.40
C PHE A 91 -0.91 5.44 7.88
N LYS A 92 -0.41 6.39 8.68
CA LYS A 92 0.93 6.29 9.30
C LYS A 92 0.90 5.26 10.41
N VAL A 93 1.62 4.14 10.23
CA VAL A 93 1.64 3.07 11.24
C VAL A 93 2.64 3.40 12.32
N PHE A 94 3.89 3.72 11.97
CA PHE A 94 4.93 4.08 12.95
C PHE A 94 6.04 4.96 12.36
N GLU A 95 6.73 5.68 13.24
CA GLU A 95 8.01 6.36 12.96
C GLU A 95 9.07 6.03 14.03
N ASP A 96 10.18 5.38 13.64
CA ASP A 96 11.34 5.15 14.52
C ASP A 96 12.55 5.96 14.06
N LYS A 97 12.93 6.97 14.86
CA LYS A 97 14.09 7.84 14.60
C LYS A 97 15.43 7.29 15.12
N SER A 98 15.52 5.99 15.34
CA SER A 98 16.69 5.31 15.89
C SER A 98 16.98 3.98 15.20
N ALA A 99 16.01 3.43 14.49
CA ALA A 99 16.10 2.25 13.64
C ALA A 99 17.26 2.38 12.63
N LYS A 100 18.08 1.34 12.57
CA LYS A 100 19.26 1.22 11.69
C LYS A 100 19.52 -0.25 11.42
N GLY A 101 20.06 -0.54 10.24
CA GLY A 101 20.46 -1.89 9.88
C GLY A 101 20.10 -2.24 8.45
N ASP A 102 20.42 -3.47 8.09
CA ASP A 102 20.08 -4.06 6.81
C ASP A 102 18.90 -5.02 7.01
N TYR A 103 17.75 -4.66 6.47
CA TYR A 103 16.53 -5.45 6.47
C TYR A 103 16.39 -6.21 5.16
N ALA A 104 15.92 -7.44 5.23
CA ALA A 104 15.72 -8.32 4.08
C ALA A 104 14.24 -8.46 3.71
N SER A 105 13.34 -8.33 4.69
CA SER A 105 11.90 -8.44 4.44
C SER A 105 11.07 -7.71 5.49
N VAL A 106 9.84 -7.36 5.12
CA VAL A 106 8.89 -6.61 5.96
C VAL A 106 7.53 -7.30 5.97
N ARG A 107 6.75 -7.10 7.03
CA ARG A 107 5.38 -7.59 7.15
C ARG A 107 4.56 -6.79 8.18
N PRO A 108 3.41 -6.20 7.80
CA PRO A 108 2.46 -5.66 8.78
C PRO A 108 1.74 -6.79 9.53
N ARG A 109 1.40 -6.55 10.80
CA ARG A 109 0.63 -7.48 11.63
C ARG A 109 -0.77 -6.93 11.79
N PHE A 110 -1.79 -7.72 11.45
CA PHE A 110 -3.19 -7.32 11.60
C PHE A 110 -3.82 -7.89 12.87
N ASP A 111 -4.65 -7.10 13.54
CA ASP A 111 -5.62 -7.55 14.54
C ASP A 111 -7.02 -7.20 14.05
N VAL A 112 -7.88 -8.22 13.91
CA VAL A 112 -9.26 -8.05 13.47
C VAL A 112 -10.26 -8.53 14.52
N SER A 113 -9.84 -8.71 15.77
CA SER A 113 -10.72 -9.10 16.88
C SER A 113 -11.88 -8.13 17.11
N ALA A 114 -11.68 -6.86 16.73
CA ALA A 114 -12.69 -5.82 16.66
C ALA A 114 -12.89 -5.28 15.22
N GLY A 115 -12.46 -6.04 14.21
CA GLY A 115 -12.53 -5.65 12.81
C GLY A 115 -13.86 -6.04 12.16
N SER A 116 -14.31 -5.24 11.21
CA SER A 116 -15.55 -5.48 10.46
C SER A 116 -15.50 -4.89 9.06
N LEU A 117 -16.26 -5.50 8.15
CA LEU A 117 -16.56 -4.97 6.83
C LEU A 117 -17.99 -4.45 6.82
N VAL A 118 -18.19 -3.24 6.31
CA VAL A 118 -19.53 -2.69 6.04
C VAL A 118 -19.74 -2.62 4.54
N THR A 119 -20.84 -3.18 4.08
CA THR A 119 -21.25 -3.12 2.67
C THR A 119 -21.99 -1.82 2.37
N SER A 120 -22.09 -1.46 1.11
CA SER A 120 -22.86 -0.30 0.61
C SER A 120 -24.36 -0.34 0.91
N THR A 121 -24.85 -1.45 1.49
CA THR A 121 -26.24 -1.59 1.97
C THR A 121 -26.39 -1.31 3.46
N GLY A 122 -25.28 -1.03 4.16
CA GLY A 122 -25.19 -0.89 5.62
C GLY A 122 -25.16 -2.23 6.37
N ALA A 123 -25.07 -3.37 5.67
CA ALA A 123 -24.84 -4.65 6.33
C ALA A 123 -23.39 -4.72 6.82
N GLU A 124 -23.22 -5.08 8.10
CA GLU A 124 -21.93 -5.21 8.76
C GLU A 124 -21.63 -6.69 9.04
N TYR A 125 -20.40 -7.10 8.72
CA TYR A 125 -19.92 -8.46 8.89
C TYR A 125 -18.60 -8.44 9.67
N PRO A 126 -18.42 -9.32 10.67
CA PRO A 126 -17.13 -9.46 11.33
C PRO A 126 -16.07 -10.01 10.36
N LEU A 127 -14.80 -9.81 10.71
CA LEU A 127 -13.67 -10.40 10.01
C LEU A 127 -13.10 -11.58 10.81
N THR A 128 -12.73 -12.64 10.10
CA THR A 128 -11.94 -13.73 10.65
C THR A 128 -10.56 -13.74 10.01
N LEU A 129 -9.53 -13.39 10.79
CA LEU A 129 -8.14 -13.49 10.32
C LEU A 129 -7.73 -14.96 10.22
N VAL A 130 -7.67 -15.47 8.99
CA VAL A 130 -7.28 -16.86 8.70
C VAL A 130 -5.76 -17.01 8.85
N SER A 131 -5.00 -16.04 8.35
CA SER A 131 -3.55 -16.02 8.45
C SER A 131 -3.00 -14.60 8.39
N GLN A 132 -1.84 -14.39 9.00
CA GLN A 132 -1.07 -13.16 8.82
C GLN A 132 -0.39 -13.20 7.44
N PRO A 133 -0.10 -12.04 6.81
CA PRO A 133 0.62 -12.02 5.55
C PRO A 133 1.98 -12.73 5.66
N ASP A 134 2.53 -13.13 4.51
CA ASP A 134 3.92 -13.58 4.45
C ASP A 134 4.89 -12.41 4.61
N TYR A 135 6.15 -12.73 4.91
CA TYR A 135 7.23 -11.75 4.82
C TYR A 135 7.50 -11.41 3.36
N ILE A 136 7.43 -10.14 3.02
CA ILE A 136 7.69 -9.65 1.67
C ILE A 136 9.17 -9.37 1.54
N SER A 137 9.83 -10.05 0.61
CA SER A 137 11.24 -9.84 0.31
C SER A 137 11.46 -8.41 -0.19
N TYR A 138 12.04 -7.55 0.65
CA TYR A 138 12.28 -6.15 0.35
C TYR A 138 13.59 -5.69 1.02
N PRO A 139 14.74 -5.82 0.32
CA PRO A 139 16.01 -5.39 0.87
C PRO A 139 16.04 -3.87 1.09
N LEU A 140 16.32 -3.46 2.32
CA LEU A 140 16.35 -2.06 2.75
C LEU A 140 17.53 -1.84 3.70
N SER A 141 18.34 -0.81 3.45
CA SER A 141 19.45 -0.42 4.34
C SER A 141 19.14 0.93 4.95
N VAL A 142 19.12 1.01 6.29
CA VAL A 142 18.90 2.26 7.04
C VAL A 142 20.20 2.62 7.77
N GLY A 143 20.94 3.59 7.23
CA GLY A 143 22.15 4.15 7.78
C GLY A 143 21.93 5.25 8.81
N LYS A 144 23.02 5.82 9.33
CA LYS A 144 23.00 6.78 10.45
C LYS A 144 22.30 8.11 10.14
N ASP A 145 22.14 8.44 8.87
CA ASP A 145 21.59 9.70 8.35
C ASP A 145 20.52 9.44 7.28
N ASP A 146 20.09 8.19 7.14
CA ASP A 146 19.12 7.79 6.14
C ASP A 146 17.70 7.95 6.69
N SER A 147 16.77 8.22 5.79
CA SER A 147 15.34 8.38 6.08
C SER A 147 14.60 7.54 5.06
N GLU A 148 14.08 6.41 5.51
CA GLU A 148 13.37 5.46 4.67
C GLU A 148 11.92 5.36 5.11
N THR A 149 10.99 5.49 4.17
CA THR A 149 9.55 5.36 4.41
C THR A 149 9.01 4.32 3.43
N LEU A 150 8.49 3.22 3.97
CA LEU A 150 7.83 2.17 3.18
C LEU A 150 6.34 2.42 3.10
N LEU A 151 5.77 2.21 1.92
CA LEU A 151 4.33 2.16 1.68
C LEU A 151 3.91 0.69 1.57
N LEU A 152 3.14 0.22 2.54
CA LEU A 152 2.55 -1.12 2.59
C LEU A 152 1.12 -1.03 2.05
N THR A 153 0.83 -1.56 0.88
CA THR A 153 -0.52 -1.50 0.30
C THR A 153 -1.24 -2.83 0.50
N LEU A 154 -2.39 -2.81 1.18
CA LEU A 154 -3.31 -3.94 1.29
C LEU A 154 -4.07 -4.09 -0.04
N GLU A 155 -3.79 -5.18 -0.75
CA GLU A 155 -4.48 -5.50 -2.00
C GLU A 155 -5.81 -6.20 -1.66
N LEU A 156 -6.87 -5.41 -1.56
CA LEU A 156 -8.11 -5.82 -0.92
C LEU A 156 -8.81 -6.97 -1.64
N THR A 157 -8.87 -6.89 -2.97
CA THR A 157 -9.48 -7.93 -3.84
C THR A 157 -8.86 -9.30 -3.59
N PHE A 158 -7.59 -9.35 -3.22
CA PHE A 158 -6.85 -10.60 -2.97
C PHE A 158 -6.84 -11.01 -1.50
N SER A 159 -7.41 -10.16 -0.62
CA SER A 159 -7.29 -10.29 0.83
C SER A 159 -8.57 -10.73 1.52
N LEU A 160 -9.73 -10.64 0.86
CA LEU A 160 -11.04 -10.95 1.41
C LEU A 160 -11.69 -12.12 0.68
N ILE A 161 -12.33 -13.01 1.45
CA ILE A 161 -13.18 -14.09 0.95
C ILE A 161 -14.54 -13.94 1.61
N ASP A 162 -15.60 -13.87 0.80
CA ASP A 162 -16.99 -13.79 1.28
C ASP A 162 -17.47 -15.17 1.75
N ASP A 163 -17.47 -15.40 3.07
CA ASP A 163 -18.07 -16.59 3.70
C ASP A 163 -19.37 -16.26 4.44
N THR A 164 -20.00 -15.12 4.12
CA THR A 164 -21.17 -14.62 4.85
C THR A 164 -22.37 -15.55 4.77
N SER A 165 -22.43 -16.40 3.75
CA SER A 165 -23.47 -17.41 3.57
C SER A 165 -23.28 -18.67 4.42
N ASN A 166 -22.06 -19.02 4.81
CA ASN A 166 -21.79 -20.23 5.61
C ASN A 166 -21.41 -19.92 7.07
N SER A 167 -20.43 -19.03 7.30
CA SER A 167 -19.95 -18.63 8.63
C SER A 167 -20.64 -17.35 9.15
N GLY A 168 -21.11 -16.49 8.25
CA GLY A 168 -21.61 -15.16 8.59
C GLY A 168 -20.51 -14.11 8.78
N ASP A 169 -19.30 -14.37 8.30
CA ASP A 169 -18.15 -13.46 8.35
C ASP A 169 -17.49 -13.30 6.95
N TYR A 170 -16.52 -12.40 6.87
CA TYR A 170 -15.52 -12.43 5.79
C TYR A 170 -14.25 -13.04 6.34
N GLU A 171 -13.68 -13.99 5.62
CA GLU A 171 -12.34 -14.47 5.89
C GLU A 171 -11.31 -13.46 5.36
N PHE A 172 -10.30 -13.18 6.18
CA PHE A 172 -9.26 -12.20 5.90
C PHE A 172 -7.88 -12.87 5.84
N LYS A 173 -7.25 -12.79 4.66
CA LYS A 173 -5.93 -13.32 4.33
C LYS A 173 -5.11 -12.21 3.66
N PRO A 174 -4.50 -11.29 4.43
CA PRO A 174 -3.94 -10.06 3.88
C PRO A 174 -2.86 -10.32 2.83
N VAL A 175 -3.00 -9.68 1.68
CA VAL A 175 -2.01 -9.63 0.61
C VAL A 175 -1.46 -8.22 0.57
N ILE A 176 -0.14 -8.11 0.74
CA ILE A 176 0.53 -6.82 0.90
C ILE A 176 1.56 -6.62 -0.20
N ARG A 177 1.50 -5.46 -0.84
CA ARG A 177 2.53 -4.95 -1.73
C ARG A 177 3.36 -3.87 -1.03
N VAL A 178 4.64 -3.77 -1.36
CA VAL A 178 5.56 -2.83 -0.72
C VAL A 178 6.20 -1.94 -1.78
N ALA A 179 6.32 -0.65 -1.49
CA ALA A 179 7.14 0.29 -2.24
C ALA A 179 7.81 1.29 -1.29
N ARG A 180 8.74 2.10 -1.79
CA ARG A 180 9.27 3.26 -1.05
C ARG A 180 8.53 4.52 -1.44
N SER A 181 8.18 5.37 -0.47
CA SER A 181 7.41 6.60 -0.75
C SER A 181 8.15 7.57 -1.67
N ASP A 182 9.48 7.59 -1.62
CA ASP A 182 10.33 8.48 -2.41
C ASP A 182 10.39 8.13 -3.90
N THR A 183 10.01 6.90 -4.27
CA THR A 183 10.18 6.36 -5.61
C THR A 183 8.93 5.70 -6.18
N ALA A 184 7.94 5.37 -5.34
CA ALA A 184 6.67 4.86 -5.79
C ALA A 184 6.02 5.80 -6.82
N GLY A 185 5.48 5.21 -7.88
CA GLY A 185 4.62 5.87 -8.84
C GLY A 185 3.20 5.33 -8.74
N GLU A 186 2.40 5.68 -9.73
CA GLU A 186 1.01 5.25 -9.84
C GLU A 186 0.61 5.03 -11.30
N ILE A 187 -0.49 4.33 -11.50
CA ILE A 187 -1.10 4.10 -12.80
C ILE A 187 -2.53 4.63 -12.76
N ASP A 188 -2.82 5.62 -13.59
CA ASP A 188 -4.18 6.07 -13.87
C ASP A 188 -4.64 5.44 -15.18
N GLY A 189 -5.80 4.81 -15.18
CA GLY A 189 -6.31 4.18 -16.37
C GLY A 189 -7.78 4.40 -16.62
N THR A 190 -8.17 4.24 -17.89
CA THR A 190 -9.57 4.34 -18.30
C THR A 190 -9.97 3.15 -19.17
N ILE A 191 -11.22 2.74 -19.05
CA ILE A 191 -11.88 1.75 -19.90
C ILE A 191 -13.10 2.43 -20.52
N SER A 192 -13.19 2.39 -21.85
CA SER A 192 -14.29 3.05 -22.54
C SER A 192 -15.65 2.52 -22.10
N THR A 193 -16.62 3.42 -21.97
CA THR A 193 -18.00 3.08 -21.60
C THR A 193 -18.62 2.04 -22.54
N SER A 194 -18.28 2.06 -23.84
CA SER A 194 -18.75 1.07 -24.82
C SER A 194 -18.26 -0.35 -24.54
N LEU A 195 -17.01 -0.51 -24.07
CA LEU A 195 -16.46 -1.82 -23.71
C LEU A 195 -17.16 -2.39 -22.47
N VAL A 196 -17.32 -1.56 -21.43
CA VAL A 196 -18.01 -1.97 -20.20
C VAL A 196 -19.49 -2.26 -20.41
N GLN A 197 -20.15 -1.55 -21.34
CA GLN A 197 -21.55 -1.79 -21.70
C GLN A 197 -21.76 -2.99 -22.62
N ALA A 198 -20.70 -3.54 -23.21
CA ALA A 198 -20.80 -4.68 -24.11
C ALA A 198 -21.46 -5.87 -23.40
N SER A 199 -22.32 -6.60 -24.12
CA SER A 199 -23.05 -7.74 -23.55
C SER A 199 -22.13 -8.83 -23.01
N SER A 200 -20.95 -9.00 -23.61
CA SER A 200 -19.91 -9.94 -23.16
C SER A 200 -19.28 -9.56 -21.82
N CYS A 201 -19.20 -8.27 -21.50
CA CYS A 201 -18.72 -7.80 -20.19
C CYS A 201 -19.83 -7.86 -19.14
N ARG A 202 -20.99 -7.29 -19.49
CA ARG A 202 -22.12 -7.20 -18.56
C ARG A 202 -22.64 -8.56 -18.13
N ASP A 203 -22.78 -9.48 -19.09
CA ASP A 203 -23.41 -10.79 -18.88
C ASP A 203 -24.71 -10.73 -18.06
N GLY A 204 -25.58 -9.76 -18.40
CA GLY A 204 -26.85 -9.53 -17.72
C GLY A 204 -26.79 -8.76 -16.38
N ARG A 205 -25.59 -8.41 -15.89
CA ARG A 205 -25.39 -7.62 -14.67
C ARG A 205 -25.54 -6.11 -14.91
N THR A 206 -25.56 -5.37 -13.80
CA THR A 206 -25.49 -3.90 -13.79
C THR A 206 -24.17 -3.46 -14.43
N VAL A 207 -24.20 -2.33 -15.14
CA VAL A 207 -23.01 -1.81 -15.84
C VAL A 207 -21.93 -1.45 -14.80
N GLY A 208 -20.69 -1.87 -15.03
CA GLY A 208 -19.56 -1.65 -14.13
C GLY A 208 -19.40 -2.68 -13.00
N THR A 209 -20.40 -3.54 -12.77
CA THR A 209 -20.28 -4.64 -11.78
C THR A 209 -19.18 -5.62 -12.19
N GLY A 210 -18.28 -5.92 -11.25
CA GLY A 210 -17.16 -6.85 -11.47
C GLY A 210 -16.03 -6.30 -12.34
N VAL A 211 -16.07 -5.03 -12.71
CA VAL A 211 -15.06 -4.44 -13.60
C VAL A 211 -13.87 -3.94 -12.78
N ALA A 212 -12.69 -4.50 -13.05
CA ALA A 212 -11.46 -4.11 -12.40
C ALA A 212 -10.26 -4.27 -13.34
N ALA A 213 -9.20 -3.50 -13.08
CA ALA A 213 -7.90 -3.63 -13.70
C ALA A 213 -6.93 -4.35 -12.77
N TYR A 214 -6.20 -5.32 -13.30
CA TYR A 214 -5.23 -6.17 -12.61
C TYR A 214 -3.84 -5.88 -13.17
N LEU A 215 -2.87 -5.71 -12.28
CA LEU A 215 -1.48 -5.39 -12.61
C LEU A 215 -0.59 -6.61 -12.41
N TYR A 216 0.28 -6.90 -13.37
CA TYR A 216 1.20 -8.03 -13.34
C TYR A 216 2.63 -7.53 -13.53
N SER A 217 3.57 -8.07 -12.76
CA SER A 217 5.00 -7.73 -12.90
C SER A 217 5.57 -8.30 -14.21
N GLY A 218 6.22 -7.44 -14.99
CA GLY A 218 6.82 -7.80 -16.28
C GLY A 218 5.97 -7.42 -17.50
N SER A 219 6.56 -7.50 -18.69
CA SER A 219 5.89 -7.18 -19.97
C SER A 219 5.41 -8.45 -20.68
N GLY A 220 4.27 -8.35 -21.36
CA GLY A 220 3.67 -9.44 -22.12
C GLY A 220 3.19 -10.61 -21.27
N ILE A 221 2.82 -10.36 -20.00
CA ILE A 221 2.25 -11.38 -19.13
C ILE A 221 0.88 -11.78 -19.67
N THR A 222 0.61 -13.08 -19.74
CA THR A 222 -0.75 -13.57 -20.00
C THR A 222 -1.55 -13.45 -18.71
N PRO A 223 -2.61 -12.62 -18.68
CA PRO A 223 -3.37 -12.37 -17.44
C PRO A 223 -4.05 -13.64 -16.91
N THR A 224 -4.14 -13.72 -15.58
CA THR A 224 -4.83 -14.76 -14.80
C THR A 224 -5.33 -14.13 -13.49
N ASP A 225 -6.28 -14.76 -12.84
CA ASP A 225 -6.76 -14.49 -11.49
C ASP A 225 -5.67 -14.56 -10.39
N TYR A 226 -6.04 -14.20 -9.17
CA TYR A 226 -5.18 -14.35 -8.00
C TYR A 226 -5.66 -15.52 -7.13
N TYR A 227 -4.81 -16.52 -6.94
CA TYR A 227 -5.11 -17.56 -5.96
C TYR A 227 -3.87 -18.03 -5.24
N LYS A 228 -4.01 -18.33 -3.96
CA LYS A 228 -2.91 -18.87 -3.17
C LYS A 228 -3.40 -20.00 -2.30
N THR A 229 -2.94 -21.20 -2.68
CA THR A 229 -3.10 -22.42 -1.90
C THR A 229 -1.74 -22.84 -1.34
N ASP A 230 -1.74 -23.70 -0.32
CA ASP A 230 -0.50 -24.23 0.27
C ASP A 230 0.40 -24.95 -0.75
N ASP A 231 -0.17 -25.42 -1.87
CA ASP A 231 0.49 -26.25 -2.87
C ASP A 231 0.89 -25.49 -4.15
N VAL A 232 0.39 -24.27 -4.36
CA VAL A 232 0.63 -23.50 -5.61
C VAL A 232 0.88 -22.02 -5.32
N THR A 233 2.04 -21.54 -5.76
CA THR A 233 2.31 -20.12 -6.00
C THR A 233 2.53 -19.94 -7.49
N ASN A 234 1.61 -19.24 -8.17
CA ASN A 234 1.69 -19.01 -9.61
C ASN A 234 2.58 -17.78 -9.85
N SER A 235 3.66 -17.94 -10.62
CA SER A 235 4.61 -16.86 -10.89
C SER A 235 4.04 -15.70 -11.70
N ASN A 236 2.87 -15.89 -12.29
CA ASN A 236 2.19 -14.91 -13.14
C ASN A 236 0.96 -14.28 -12.45
N GLN A 237 0.86 -14.34 -11.13
CA GLN A 237 -0.25 -13.72 -10.40
C GLN A 237 -0.23 -12.19 -10.53
N PRO A 238 -1.41 -11.56 -10.46
CA PRO A 238 -1.47 -10.12 -10.34
C PRO A 238 -0.86 -9.69 -9.00
N VAL A 239 -0.18 -8.55 -9.02
CA VAL A 239 0.41 -7.90 -7.84
C VAL A 239 -0.47 -6.79 -7.28
N ALA A 240 -1.47 -6.34 -8.04
CA ALA A 240 -2.47 -5.39 -7.61
C ALA A 240 -3.77 -5.53 -8.39
N ALA A 241 -4.87 -5.08 -7.80
CA ALA A 241 -6.15 -4.90 -8.47
C ALA A 241 -6.82 -3.58 -8.05
N ALA A 242 -7.52 -2.94 -8.98
CA ALA A 242 -8.32 -1.76 -8.72
C ALA A 242 -9.65 -1.87 -9.46
N PHE A 243 -10.75 -1.80 -8.71
CA PHE A 243 -12.08 -1.68 -9.30
C PHE A 243 -12.25 -0.31 -9.95
N VAL A 244 -13.13 -0.26 -10.96
CA VAL A 244 -13.38 0.97 -11.70
C VAL A 244 -14.48 1.82 -11.07
N GLU A 245 -14.36 3.13 -11.26
CA GLU A 245 -15.39 4.11 -10.99
C GLU A 245 -15.79 4.83 -12.28
N TYR A 246 -17.05 5.19 -12.43
CA TYR A 246 -17.49 5.92 -13.61
C TYR A 246 -17.15 7.41 -13.49
N SER A 247 -16.26 7.90 -14.36
CA SER A 247 -15.97 9.33 -14.52
C SER A 247 -16.95 9.95 -15.52
N SER A 248 -17.82 10.83 -15.03
CA SER A 248 -18.71 11.60 -15.92
C SER A 248 -17.98 12.62 -16.77
N ASP A 249 -16.81 13.08 -16.32
CA ASP A 249 -16.02 14.10 -17.01
C ASP A 249 -15.31 13.51 -18.24
N ASP A 250 -14.86 12.26 -18.13
CA ASP A 250 -14.16 11.55 -19.21
C ASP A 250 -15.08 10.63 -20.04
N ASP A 251 -16.34 10.44 -19.61
CA ASP A 251 -17.28 9.45 -20.18
C ASP A 251 -16.65 8.05 -20.27
N ALA A 252 -15.97 7.65 -19.19
CA ALA A 252 -15.20 6.42 -19.11
C ALA A 252 -15.22 5.84 -17.69
N TYR A 253 -14.86 4.57 -17.57
CA TYR A 253 -14.62 3.90 -16.30
C TYR A 253 -13.15 4.06 -15.94
N ALA A 254 -12.85 4.85 -14.92
CA ALA A 254 -11.49 5.12 -14.44
C ALA A 254 -11.08 4.13 -13.36
N PHE A 255 -9.80 3.80 -13.29
CA PHE A 255 -9.20 3.08 -12.18
C PHE A 255 -7.85 3.71 -11.82
N LYS A 256 -7.42 3.51 -10.58
CA LYS A 256 -6.13 4.01 -10.10
C LYS A 256 -5.41 2.94 -9.30
N ILE A 257 -4.15 2.68 -9.62
CA ILE A 257 -3.27 1.77 -8.85
C ILE A 257 -2.12 2.59 -8.31
N ARG A 258 -2.13 2.83 -6.99
CA ARG A 258 -1.14 3.67 -6.27
C ARG A 258 0.02 2.84 -5.72
N ASN A 259 1.04 3.54 -5.23
CA ASN A 259 2.17 2.98 -4.49
C ASN A 259 2.98 1.93 -5.27
N VAL A 260 3.03 2.03 -6.60
CA VAL A 260 3.65 1.03 -7.49
C VAL A 260 5.14 1.28 -7.59
N GLU A 261 5.96 0.24 -7.40
CA GLU A 261 7.39 0.37 -7.60
C GLU A 261 7.73 0.72 -9.06
N PRO A 262 8.82 1.47 -9.31
CA PRO A 262 9.30 1.68 -10.67
C PRO A 262 9.61 0.36 -11.36
N GLY A 263 9.05 0.15 -12.55
CA GLY A 263 9.16 -1.12 -13.23
C GLY A 263 8.33 -1.18 -14.51
N THR A 264 8.47 -2.29 -15.23
CA THR A 264 7.61 -2.62 -16.37
C THR A 264 6.59 -3.65 -15.92
N TYR A 265 5.34 -3.41 -16.27
CA TYR A 265 4.18 -4.20 -15.90
C TYR A 265 3.32 -4.49 -17.12
N THR A 266 2.48 -5.51 -17.00
CA THR A 266 1.34 -5.74 -17.88
C THR A 266 0.12 -5.40 -17.07
N ILE A 267 -0.80 -4.64 -17.63
CA ILE A 267 -2.10 -4.36 -17.01
C ILE A 267 -3.19 -4.93 -17.90
N ALA A 268 -4.15 -5.60 -17.29
CA ALA A 268 -5.29 -6.17 -17.99
C ALA A 268 -6.56 -5.88 -17.22
N TRP A 269 -7.71 -5.95 -17.87
CA TRP A 269 -8.98 -5.74 -17.20
C TRP A 269 -9.95 -6.89 -17.45
N THR A 270 -10.78 -7.14 -16.45
CA THR A 270 -11.82 -8.17 -16.44
C THR A 270 -13.15 -7.55 -16.03
N CYS A 271 -14.24 -8.23 -16.38
CA CYS A 271 -15.57 -7.93 -15.83
C CYS A 271 -15.99 -8.91 -14.74
N GLN A 272 -15.12 -9.84 -14.34
CA GLN A 272 -15.44 -10.92 -13.41
C GLN A 272 -14.66 -10.80 -12.09
N ALA A 273 -14.14 -9.61 -11.75
CA ALA A 273 -13.36 -9.41 -10.52
C ALA A 273 -14.18 -9.58 -9.25
N ASP A 274 -15.52 -9.48 -9.32
CA ASP A 274 -16.45 -9.82 -8.24
C ASP A 274 -16.60 -11.34 -8.03
N SER A 275 -15.98 -12.16 -8.88
CA SER A 275 -15.93 -13.62 -8.77
C SER A 275 -14.54 -14.14 -8.38
N GLU A 276 -13.59 -13.26 -8.08
CA GLU A 276 -12.27 -13.63 -7.58
C GLU A 276 -12.37 -14.31 -6.22
N ASP A 277 -11.82 -15.52 -6.11
CA ASP A 277 -11.63 -16.22 -4.83
C ASP A 277 -10.14 -16.51 -4.62
N PRO A 278 -9.49 -15.80 -3.67
CA PRO A 278 -8.07 -15.98 -3.35
C PRO A 278 -7.65 -17.41 -2.95
N GLU A 279 -8.58 -18.34 -2.72
CA GLU A 279 -8.28 -19.75 -2.42
C GLU A 279 -8.40 -20.70 -3.61
N THR A 280 -8.93 -20.26 -4.76
CA THR A 280 -9.20 -21.15 -5.90
C THR A 280 -8.70 -20.60 -7.22
N ASP A 281 -8.18 -21.49 -8.07
CA ASP A 281 -7.82 -21.16 -9.45
C ASP A 281 -9.10 -20.96 -10.27
N ASP A 282 -9.48 -19.70 -10.44
CA ASP A 282 -10.65 -19.24 -11.15
C ASP A 282 -10.32 -18.95 -12.62
N ASP A 283 -11.15 -19.45 -13.53
CA ASP A 283 -11.03 -19.18 -14.97
C ASP A 283 -11.55 -17.75 -15.33
N LEU A 284 -11.01 -16.71 -14.68
CA LEU A 284 -11.36 -15.31 -14.98
C LEU A 284 -10.93 -14.93 -16.39
N THR A 285 -11.85 -14.31 -17.13
CA THR A 285 -11.61 -13.86 -18.51
C THR A 285 -11.18 -12.40 -18.56
N PHE A 286 -9.95 -12.15 -19.00
CA PHE A 286 -9.43 -10.82 -19.28
C PHE A 286 -9.70 -10.40 -20.73
N ILE A 287 -10.13 -9.15 -20.92
CA ILE A 287 -10.65 -8.66 -22.20
C ILE A 287 -9.54 -8.05 -23.06
N GLU A 288 -8.78 -7.11 -22.50
CA GLU A 288 -7.60 -6.51 -23.14
C GLU A 288 -6.46 -6.40 -22.12
N SER A 289 -5.23 -6.36 -22.63
CA SER A 289 -4.03 -6.15 -21.83
C SER A 289 -3.05 -5.22 -22.56
N GLU A 290 -2.37 -4.36 -21.82
CA GLU A 290 -1.29 -3.50 -22.33
C GLU A 290 -0.07 -3.54 -21.42
N ASP A 291 1.11 -3.27 -21.98
CA ASP A 291 2.31 -3.05 -21.18
C ASP A 291 2.37 -1.58 -20.73
N VAL A 292 2.72 -1.36 -19.46
CA VAL A 292 2.89 -0.04 -18.86
C VAL A 292 4.23 0.02 -18.12
N THR A 293 4.89 1.16 -18.14
CA THR A 293 6.14 1.37 -17.40
C THR A 293 5.94 2.48 -16.38
N VAL A 294 6.04 2.11 -15.10
CA VAL A 294 6.01 3.05 -13.98
C VAL A 294 7.41 3.61 -13.79
N SER A 295 7.54 4.93 -13.89
CA SER A 295 8.78 5.65 -13.55
C SER A 295 8.70 6.20 -12.13
N THR A 296 9.86 6.48 -11.54
CA THR A 296 9.97 7.01 -10.17
C THR A 296 9.09 8.24 -9.96
N SER A 297 8.23 8.21 -8.93
CA SER A 297 7.41 9.35 -8.50
C SER A 297 6.58 9.96 -9.64
N SER A 298 6.00 9.12 -10.49
CA SER A 298 5.25 9.55 -11.67
C SER A 298 3.98 8.75 -11.88
N THR A 299 2.99 9.41 -12.46
CA THR A 299 1.74 8.80 -12.94
C THR A 299 1.95 8.30 -14.37
N SER A 300 1.72 7.00 -14.57
CA SER A 300 1.64 6.39 -15.89
C SER A 300 0.18 6.30 -16.31
N THR A 301 -0.11 6.44 -17.60
CA THR A 301 -1.49 6.39 -18.09
C THR A 301 -1.73 5.20 -19.02
N VAL A 302 -2.90 4.58 -18.92
CA VAL A 302 -3.37 3.48 -19.78
C VAL A 302 -4.80 3.74 -20.23
N SER A 303 -5.17 3.36 -21.45
CA SER A 303 -6.53 3.60 -21.94
C SER A 303 -7.02 2.48 -22.85
N PHE A 304 -8.00 1.73 -22.39
CA PHE A 304 -8.66 0.66 -23.14
C PHE A 304 -9.85 1.22 -23.91
N THR A 305 -9.72 1.27 -25.25
CA THR A 305 -10.75 1.85 -26.13
C THR A 305 -11.37 0.84 -27.10
N GLY A 306 -10.93 -0.41 -27.06
CA GLY A 306 -11.29 -1.43 -28.03
C GLY A 306 -10.21 -1.56 -29.10
N SER A 307 -9.91 -2.77 -29.53
CA SER A 307 -9.10 -2.98 -30.74
C SER A 307 -9.81 -2.42 -31.99
N ASP A 308 -9.12 -1.56 -32.76
CA ASP A 308 -9.45 -1.24 -34.16
C ASP A 308 -9.43 -2.50 -35.07
#